data_AF-F0Y536-F1
#
_entry.id   AF-F0Y536-F1
#
_cell.length_a   1.000
_cell.length_b   1.000
_cell.length_c   1.000
_cell.angle_alpha   90.00
_cell.angle_beta   90.00
_cell.angle_gamma   90.00
#
_symmetry.space_group_name_H-M   'P 1'
#
loop_
_entity.id
_entity.type
_entity.pdbx_description
1 polymer ?
#
loop_
_entity_poly.entity_id
_entity_poly.type
_entity_poly.pdbx_seq_one_letter_code
_entity_poly.pdbx_strand_id
1 'polypeptide(L)'
;MGPRRAAASSKSGRPGQPARATAGQPARRRATSSVARATRPARAQESAVADFLQILEEHRKNCERQGKYVEAEIAKNRLEELKMHEENRRKEAMRSRQIAERLGVEEAHMLEFQQFNIIWDKKMSEYENHAADLVEAMKERHAAELRDFQGALLQRQARPKFSRELLNLRRIQEHLARQKDYTEAHKIKLKCDALEAWELEKWQNGKQQEMFQREAKFKHQKQQELVALQKRVQTGREEQKKQRQMDLERLLQRYQNVKSELEAQQNLERIRAERMASSGQWNSTIQKSGTIVA
;
A
#
# COMPACT_ATOMS: atom_id res chain seq x y z
N MET A 1 29.31 56.01 -10.20
CA MET A 1 28.89 55.71 -8.81
C MET A 1 27.88 54.56 -8.91
N GLY A 2 28.25 53.29 -8.99
CA GLY A 2 29.15 52.51 -8.13
C GLY A 2 28.29 51.61 -7.22
N PRO A 3 28.05 50.34 -7.55
CA PRO A 3 27.20 49.45 -6.76
C PRO A 3 27.99 48.90 -5.57
N ARG A 4 27.38 48.79 -4.38
CA ARG A 4 28.01 48.12 -3.24
C ARG A 4 27.10 47.06 -2.61
N ARG A 5 27.49 45.83 -2.90
CA ARG A 5 27.28 44.61 -2.12
C ARG A 5 27.91 44.74 -0.72
N ALA A 6 27.27 44.15 0.28
CA ALA A 6 27.87 43.41 1.40
C ALA A 6 26.72 42.58 2.02
N ALA A 7 26.66 41.26 1.88
CA ALA A 7 27.54 40.23 2.46
C ALA A 7 27.48 40.23 4.01
N ALA A 8 26.57 39.42 4.56
CA ALA A 8 26.69 38.88 5.91
C ALA A 8 26.57 37.36 5.84
N SER A 9 27.54 36.72 6.47
CA SER A 9 27.92 35.32 6.39
C SER A 9 27.55 34.60 7.69
N SER A 10 27.65 33.27 7.67
CA SER A 10 27.61 32.33 8.80
C SER A 10 26.18 31.91 9.22
N LYS A 11 25.80 30.63 9.35
CA LYS A 11 26.53 29.38 9.66
C LYS A 11 25.76 28.15 9.12
N SER A 12 26.52 27.22 8.57
CA SER A 12 26.39 25.75 8.63
C SER A 12 25.06 25.11 9.07
N GLY A 13 24.46 24.30 8.18
CA GLY A 13 23.41 23.33 8.53
C GLY A 13 22.98 22.44 7.36
N ARG A 14 23.73 21.36 7.09
CA ARG A 14 23.28 20.16 6.37
C ARG A 14 23.57 18.95 7.28
N PRO A 15 22.92 17.78 7.13
CA PRO A 15 21.70 17.44 6.39
C PRO A 15 20.62 16.82 7.31
N GLY A 16 19.34 16.99 6.96
CA GLY A 16 18.22 16.32 7.63
C GLY A 16 18.29 14.81 7.43
N GLN A 17 18.71 14.10 8.47
CA GLN A 17 18.68 12.64 8.58
C GLN A 17 17.23 12.12 8.70
N PRO A 18 16.98 10.87 8.29
CA PRO A 18 15.65 10.30 8.18
C PRO A 18 14.97 10.17 9.55
N ALA A 19 13.67 10.45 9.56
CA ALA A 19 12.80 10.27 10.72
C ALA A 19 12.95 8.84 11.27
N ARG A 20 13.46 8.77 12.49
CA ARG A 20 13.60 7.57 13.31
C ARG A 20 12.21 7.00 13.56
N ALA A 21 11.83 6.00 12.78
CA ALA A 21 10.66 5.17 13.06
C ALA A 21 10.89 4.53 14.43
N THR A 22 10.13 4.98 15.42
CA THR A 22 10.00 4.35 16.72
C THR A 22 9.62 2.89 16.49
N ALA A 23 10.53 1.99 16.84
CA ALA A 23 10.28 0.56 16.88
C ALA A 23 9.02 0.32 17.72
N GLY A 24 7.96 -0.14 17.06
CA GLY A 24 6.80 -0.70 17.72
C GLY A 24 7.26 -1.83 18.62
N GLN A 25 7.10 -1.64 19.93
CA GLN A 25 7.31 -2.68 20.93
C GLN A 25 6.44 -3.88 20.54
N PRO A 26 6.99 -5.12 20.53
CA PRO A 26 6.13 -6.28 20.43
C PRO A 26 5.31 -6.33 21.71
N ALA A 27 3.98 -6.29 21.56
CA ALA A 27 3.03 -6.53 22.63
C ALA A 27 3.14 -7.98 23.12
N ARG A 28 4.24 -8.31 23.80
CA ARG A 28 4.40 -9.53 24.59
C ARG A 28 3.69 -9.35 25.92
N ARG A 29 2.36 -9.33 25.94
CA ARG A 29 1.61 -9.52 27.19
C ARG A 29 0.36 -10.33 26.95
N ARG A 30 0.27 -11.45 27.68
CA ARG A 30 -0.86 -12.38 27.86
C ARG A 30 -1.08 -13.46 26.80
N ALA A 31 -0.11 -14.35 26.65
CA ALA A 31 -0.38 -15.75 26.22
C ALA A 31 0.39 -16.81 27.03
N THR A 32 1.18 -16.41 28.03
CA THR A 32 2.04 -17.34 28.80
C THR A 32 1.38 -17.96 30.03
N SER A 33 0.14 -17.59 30.38
CA SER A 33 -0.50 -18.09 31.62
C SER A 33 -1.41 -19.30 31.43
N SER A 34 -1.99 -19.54 30.25
CA SER A 34 -2.85 -20.71 30.04
C SER A 34 -2.06 -21.98 29.72
N VAL A 35 -0.95 -21.86 28.97
CA VAL A 35 -0.08 -22.99 28.63
C VAL A 35 0.66 -23.54 29.87
N ALA A 36 1.00 -22.68 30.83
CA ALA A 36 1.68 -23.07 32.07
C ALA A 36 0.79 -23.88 33.05
N ARG A 37 -0.54 -23.76 32.94
CA ARG A 37 -1.49 -24.45 33.82
C ARG A 37 -1.81 -25.87 33.33
N ALA A 38 -1.74 -26.11 32.02
CA ALA A 38 -1.95 -27.44 31.42
C ALA A 38 -0.70 -28.35 31.45
N THR A 39 0.50 -27.79 31.60
CA THR A 39 1.78 -28.55 31.60
C THR A 39 2.17 -29.14 32.96
N ARG A 40 1.59 -28.65 34.07
CA ARG A 40 1.88 -29.15 35.44
C ARG A 40 1.52 -30.63 35.67
N PRO A 41 0.34 -31.14 35.28
CA PRO A 41 0.02 -32.56 35.50
C PRO A 41 0.84 -33.51 34.62
N ALA A 42 1.17 -33.11 33.39
CA ALA A 42 1.97 -33.93 32.45
C ALA A 42 3.41 -34.15 32.92
N ARG A 43 4.04 -33.11 33.52
CA ARG A 43 5.38 -33.21 34.12
C ARG A 43 5.41 -34.07 35.37
N ALA A 44 4.38 -34.00 36.21
CA ALA A 44 4.27 -34.84 37.41
C ALA A 44 4.12 -36.33 37.03
N GLN A 45 3.36 -36.61 35.96
CA GLN A 45 3.23 -37.96 35.40
C GLN A 45 4.54 -38.47 34.77
N GLU A 46 5.34 -37.60 34.12
CA GLU A 46 6.68 -37.97 33.60
C GLU A 46 7.63 -38.39 34.71
N SER A 47 7.63 -37.66 35.83
CA SER A 47 8.43 -38.01 37.01
C SER A 47 8.01 -39.36 37.58
N ALA A 48 6.70 -39.56 37.77
CA ALA A 48 6.19 -40.81 38.34
C ALA A 48 6.46 -42.04 37.44
N VAL A 49 6.37 -41.89 36.11
CA VAL A 49 6.71 -42.96 35.17
C VAL A 49 8.21 -43.27 35.19
N ALA A 50 9.06 -42.26 35.34
CA ALA A 50 10.50 -42.46 35.45
C ALA A 50 10.91 -43.16 36.75
N ASP A 51 10.31 -42.76 37.88
CA ASP A 51 10.53 -43.40 39.18
C ASP A 51 10.09 -44.87 39.15
N PHE A 52 8.95 -45.16 38.50
CA PHE A 52 8.45 -46.52 38.33
C PHE A 52 9.36 -47.38 37.43
N LEU A 53 9.92 -46.81 36.35
CA LEU A 53 10.90 -47.49 35.50
C LEU A 53 12.18 -47.84 36.28
N GLN A 54 12.64 -46.95 37.19
CA GLN A 54 13.81 -47.20 38.03
C GLN A 54 13.54 -48.31 39.05
N ILE A 55 12.37 -48.30 39.70
CA ILE A 55 11.96 -49.34 40.65
C ILE A 55 11.85 -50.71 39.97
N LEU A 56 11.28 -50.77 38.76
CA LEU A 56 11.18 -52.01 37.99
C LEU A 56 12.55 -52.54 37.53
N GLU A 57 13.47 -51.66 37.16
CA GLU A 57 14.85 -52.04 36.81
C GLU A 57 15.60 -52.61 38.01
N GLU A 58 15.40 -52.03 39.20
CA GLU A 58 15.98 -52.53 40.44
C GLU A 58 15.35 -53.86 40.88
N HIS A 59 14.03 -54.00 40.73
CA HIS A 59 13.32 -55.25 40.97
C HIS A 59 13.82 -56.37 40.05
N ARG A 60 14.00 -56.10 38.74
CA ARG A 60 14.58 -57.05 37.79
C ARG A 60 15.97 -57.52 38.25
N LYS A 61 16.87 -56.59 38.59
CA LYS A 61 18.23 -56.88 39.08
C LYS A 61 18.24 -57.67 40.41
N ASN A 62 17.23 -57.48 41.25
CA ASN A 62 17.09 -58.20 42.51
C ASN A 62 16.58 -59.63 42.26
N CYS A 63 15.61 -59.84 41.35
CA CYS A 63 15.14 -61.17 40.94
C CYS A 63 16.25 -61.98 40.26
N GLU A 64 17.10 -61.34 39.43
CA GLU A 64 18.28 -61.96 38.81
C GLU A 64 19.29 -62.45 39.84
N ARG A 65 19.60 -61.62 40.85
CA ARG A 65 20.51 -61.99 41.96
C ARG A 65 19.97 -63.13 42.82
N GLN A 66 18.64 -63.27 42.92
CA GLN A 66 17.97 -64.33 43.69
C GLN A 66 17.71 -65.61 42.88
N GLY A 67 18.07 -65.65 41.59
CA GLY A 67 17.83 -66.80 40.70
C GLY A 67 16.38 -66.98 40.25
N LYS A 68 15.52 -65.98 40.47
CA LYS A 68 14.10 -65.99 40.08
C LYS A 68 13.91 -65.50 38.65
N TYR A 69 14.35 -66.29 37.69
CA TYR A 69 14.39 -65.88 36.27
C TYR A 69 13.03 -65.59 35.65
N VAL A 70 11.96 -66.30 36.06
CA VAL A 70 10.60 -66.06 35.55
C VAL A 70 10.09 -64.68 35.96
N GLU A 71 10.33 -64.26 37.21
CA GLU A 71 9.96 -62.92 37.70
C GLU A 71 10.81 -61.82 37.03
N ALA A 72 12.09 -62.09 36.78
CA ALA A 72 12.97 -61.19 36.05
C ALA A 72 12.52 -60.99 34.59
N GLU A 73 12.06 -62.04 33.91
CA GLU A 73 11.54 -61.95 32.54
C GLU A 73 10.22 -61.17 32.48
N ILE A 74 9.33 -61.37 33.46
CA ILE A 74 8.08 -60.57 33.58
C ILE A 74 8.42 -59.09 33.82
N ALA A 75 9.37 -58.79 34.71
CA ALA A 75 9.81 -57.42 34.98
C ALA A 75 10.46 -56.77 33.74
N LYS A 76 11.26 -57.54 32.99
CA LYS A 76 11.88 -57.10 31.74
C LYS A 76 10.84 -56.77 30.67
N ASN A 77 9.89 -57.67 30.40
CA ASN A 77 8.82 -57.42 29.43
C ASN A 77 8.00 -56.18 29.79
N ARG A 78 7.67 -56.03 31.08
CA ARG A 78 6.93 -54.85 31.55
C ARG A 78 7.72 -53.54 31.38
N LEU A 79 9.03 -53.61 31.58
CA LEU A 79 9.95 -52.48 31.44
C LEU A 79 10.12 -52.09 29.96
N GLU A 80 10.14 -53.05 29.04
CA GLU A 80 10.13 -52.81 27.60
C GLU A 80 8.81 -52.16 27.12
N GLU A 81 7.66 -52.66 27.59
CA GLU A 81 6.35 -52.06 27.30
C GLU A 81 6.25 -50.61 27.76
N LEU A 82 6.65 -50.32 29.01
CA LEU A 82 6.60 -48.97 29.57
C LEU A 82 7.57 -48.02 28.87
N LYS A 83 8.77 -48.50 28.49
CA LYS A 83 9.70 -47.72 27.66
C LYS A 83 9.10 -47.38 26.31
N MET A 84 8.45 -48.34 25.63
CA MET A 84 7.76 -48.08 24.35
C MET A 84 6.64 -47.06 24.50
N HIS A 85 5.78 -47.20 25.52
CA HIS A 85 4.67 -46.27 25.75
C HIS A 85 5.16 -44.84 26.01
N GLU A 86 6.18 -44.69 26.85
CA GLU A 86 6.76 -43.39 27.19
C GLU A 86 7.47 -42.77 25.97
N GLU A 87 8.15 -43.56 25.14
CA GLU A 87 8.73 -43.10 23.88
C GLU A 87 7.65 -42.61 22.90
N ASN A 88 6.57 -43.38 22.72
CA ASN A 88 5.45 -43.00 21.86
C ASN A 88 4.77 -41.72 22.33
N ARG A 89 4.51 -41.60 23.63
CA ARG A 89 3.94 -40.41 24.24
C ARG A 89 4.80 -39.17 23.98
N ARG A 90 6.12 -39.28 24.11
CA ARG A 90 7.06 -38.17 23.85
C ARG A 90 7.09 -37.79 22.37
N LYS A 91 7.07 -38.78 21.46
CA LYS A 91 6.96 -38.54 20.02
C LYS A 91 5.66 -37.80 19.69
N GLU A 92 4.55 -38.19 20.29
CA GLU A 92 3.25 -37.51 20.12
C GLU A 92 3.29 -36.08 20.66
N ALA A 93 3.78 -35.88 21.88
CA ALA A 93 3.89 -34.55 22.47
C ALA A 93 4.77 -33.60 21.62
N MET A 94 5.88 -34.11 21.08
CA MET A 94 6.72 -33.36 20.13
C MET A 94 5.94 -33.02 18.86
N ARG A 95 5.27 -34.00 18.22
CA ARG A 95 4.47 -33.76 17.02
C ARG A 95 3.38 -32.71 17.26
N SER A 96 2.63 -32.81 18.36
CA SER A 96 1.59 -31.85 18.72
C SER A 96 2.14 -30.44 18.90
N ARG A 97 3.30 -30.29 19.56
CA ARG A 97 3.96 -28.99 19.70
C ARG A 97 4.38 -28.43 18.34
N GLN A 98 5.00 -29.25 17.49
CA GLN A 98 5.45 -28.83 16.16
C GLN A 98 4.28 -28.39 15.26
N ILE A 99 3.13 -29.07 15.35
CA ILE A 99 1.91 -28.68 14.65
C ILE A 99 1.41 -27.33 15.17
N ALA A 100 1.34 -27.14 16.49
CA ALA A 100 0.91 -25.89 17.10
C ALA A 100 1.81 -24.71 16.71
N GLU A 101 3.13 -24.92 16.67
CA GLU A 101 4.10 -23.91 16.22
C GLU A 101 3.87 -23.52 14.75
N ARG A 102 3.65 -24.51 13.86
CA ARG A 102 3.35 -24.25 12.43
C ARG A 102 2.07 -23.46 12.25
N LEU A 103 1.00 -23.88 12.92
CA LEU A 103 -0.30 -23.18 12.89
C LEU A 103 -0.15 -21.74 13.40
N GLY A 104 0.64 -21.52 14.46
CA GLY A 104 0.89 -20.18 14.99
C GLY A 104 1.65 -19.27 14.01
N VAL A 105 2.61 -19.81 13.26
CA VAL A 105 3.32 -19.05 12.20
C VAL A 105 2.38 -18.74 11.03
N GLU A 106 1.55 -19.69 10.62
CA GLU A 106 0.56 -19.49 9.56
C GLU A 106 -0.48 -18.44 9.96
N GLU A 107 -1.03 -18.51 11.18
CA GLU A 107 -1.98 -17.53 11.71
C GLU A 107 -1.37 -16.13 11.75
N ALA A 108 -0.15 -16.00 12.26
CA ALA A 108 0.56 -14.73 12.29
C ALA A 108 0.75 -14.14 10.88
N HIS A 109 1.18 -14.96 9.91
CA HIS A 109 1.32 -14.52 8.53
C HIS A 109 -0.02 -14.13 7.89
N MET A 110 -1.09 -14.88 8.15
CA MET A 110 -2.43 -14.54 7.65
C MET A 110 -2.90 -13.18 8.16
N LEU A 111 -2.67 -12.87 9.44
CA LEU A 111 -2.99 -11.56 10.01
C LEU A 111 -2.13 -10.45 9.40
N GLU A 112 -0.82 -10.67 9.23
CA GLU A 112 0.06 -9.70 8.57
C GLU A 112 -0.36 -9.44 7.11
N PHE A 113 -0.76 -10.48 6.38
CA PHE A 113 -1.24 -10.38 5.00
C PHE A 113 -2.57 -9.62 4.91
N GLN A 114 -3.51 -9.87 5.83
CA GLN A 114 -4.75 -9.10 5.91
C GLN A 114 -4.47 -7.63 6.22
N GLN A 115 -3.62 -7.35 7.20
CA GLN A 115 -3.24 -5.99 7.56
C GLN A 115 -2.52 -5.27 6.40
N PHE A 116 -1.66 -5.98 5.68
CA PHE A 116 -1.01 -5.49 4.47
C PHE A 116 -2.03 -5.05 3.42
N ASN A 117 -3.03 -5.88 3.13
CA ASN A 117 -4.08 -5.54 2.17
C ASN A 117 -4.89 -4.33 2.61
N ILE A 118 -5.32 -4.28 3.87
CA ILE A 118 -6.09 -3.14 4.42
C ILE A 118 -5.30 -1.83 4.26
N ILE A 119 -4.01 -1.83 4.60
CA ILE A 119 -3.16 -0.64 4.48
C ILE A 119 -3.01 -0.22 3.02
N TRP A 120 -2.76 -1.17 2.13
CA TRP A 120 -2.56 -0.88 0.71
C TRP A 120 -3.84 -0.46 0.00
N ASP A 121 -4.97 -1.07 0.34
CA ASP A 121 -6.27 -0.70 -0.22
C ASP A 121 -6.66 0.71 0.22
N LYS A 122 -6.43 1.04 1.50
CA LYS A 122 -6.60 2.42 2.00
C LYS A 122 -5.69 3.41 1.27
N LYS A 123 -4.39 3.11 1.17
CA LYS A 123 -3.41 3.98 0.50
C LYS A 123 -3.76 4.20 -0.98
N MET A 124 -4.21 3.15 -1.68
CA MET A 124 -4.66 3.26 -3.06
C MET A 124 -5.94 4.10 -3.15
N SER A 125 -6.91 3.87 -2.28
CA SER A 125 -8.14 4.67 -2.25
C SER A 125 -7.86 6.16 -2.00
N GLU A 126 -6.96 6.48 -1.05
CA GLU A 126 -6.54 7.87 -0.79
C GLU A 126 -5.88 8.51 -2.02
N TYR A 127 -5.04 7.76 -2.73
CA TYR A 127 -4.42 8.23 -3.97
C TYR A 127 -5.45 8.50 -5.07
N GLU A 128 -6.42 7.59 -5.26
CA GLU A 128 -7.49 7.76 -6.26
C GLU A 128 -8.37 8.98 -5.95
N ASN A 129 -8.75 9.14 -4.68
CA ASN A 129 -9.53 10.31 -4.25
C ASN A 129 -8.75 11.60 -4.50
N HIS A 130 -7.48 11.66 -4.10
CA HIS A 130 -6.64 12.82 -4.32
C HIS A 130 -6.43 13.12 -5.82
N ALA A 131 -6.26 12.08 -6.64
CA ALA A 131 -6.14 12.23 -8.08
C ALA A 131 -7.44 12.75 -8.71
N ALA A 132 -8.61 12.29 -8.25
CA ALA A 132 -9.91 12.79 -8.69
C ALA A 132 -10.08 14.26 -8.32
N ASP A 133 -9.76 14.65 -7.09
CA ASP A 133 -9.80 16.04 -6.62
C ASP A 133 -8.89 16.95 -7.46
N LEU A 134 -7.67 16.50 -7.78
CA LEU A 134 -6.74 17.25 -8.62
C LEU A 134 -7.28 17.47 -10.04
N VAL A 135 -7.89 16.45 -10.63
CA VAL A 135 -8.48 16.53 -11.97
C VAL A 135 -9.69 17.48 -11.94
N GLU A 136 -10.53 17.39 -10.92
CA GLU A 136 -11.71 18.24 -10.82
C GLU A 136 -11.35 19.70 -10.57
N ALA A 137 -10.44 19.99 -9.62
CA ALA A 137 -9.93 21.33 -9.39
C ALA A 137 -9.29 21.95 -10.65
N MET A 138 -8.63 21.14 -11.48
CA MET A 138 -8.07 21.63 -12.74
C MET A 138 -9.16 21.93 -13.78
N LYS A 139 -10.21 21.11 -13.88
CA LYS A 139 -11.36 21.40 -14.75
C LYS A 139 -12.10 22.66 -14.32
N GLU A 140 -12.35 22.83 -13.02
CA GLU A 140 -12.99 24.01 -12.47
C GLU A 140 -12.19 25.28 -12.79
N ARG A 141 -10.86 25.22 -12.61
CA ARG A 141 -9.96 26.31 -12.98
C ARG A 141 -10.02 26.60 -14.48
N HIS A 142 -9.95 25.58 -15.34
CA HIS A 142 -10.05 25.74 -16.79
C HIS A 142 -11.39 26.35 -17.21
N ALA A 143 -12.49 25.98 -16.55
CA ALA A 143 -13.81 26.53 -16.81
C ALA A 143 -13.91 28.00 -16.38
N ALA A 144 -13.32 28.36 -15.23
CA ALA A 144 -13.23 29.75 -14.80
C ALA A 144 -12.39 30.59 -15.78
N GLU A 145 -11.19 30.12 -16.13
CA GLU A 145 -10.32 30.80 -17.09
C GLU A 145 -10.97 30.93 -18.48
N LEU A 146 -11.78 29.96 -18.91
CA LEU A 146 -12.54 30.05 -20.16
C LEU A 146 -13.60 31.17 -20.10
N ARG A 147 -14.33 31.29 -18.98
CA ARG A 147 -15.31 32.37 -18.78
C ARG A 147 -14.63 33.74 -18.81
N ASP A 148 -13.50 33.87 -18.11
CA ASP A 148 -12.73 35.11 -18.09
C ASP A 148 -12.19 35.46 -19.48
N PHE A 149 -11.71 34.46 -20.23
CA PHE A 149 -11.24 34.61 -21.60
C PHE A 149 -12.36 35.07 -22.55
N GLN A 150 -13.55 34.47 -22.45
CA GLN A 150 -14.73 34.88 -23.22
C GLN A 150 -15.17 36.31 -22.86
N GLY A 151 -15.19 36.65 -21.57
CA GLY A 151 -15.50 38.01 -21.09
C GLY A 151 -14.52 39.06 -21.62
N ALA A 152 -13.22 38.77 -21.57
CA ALA A 152 -12.18 39.66 -22.11
C ALA A 152 -12.29 39.83 -23.63
N LEU A 153 -12.67 38.78 -24.38
CA LEU A 153 -12.90 38.88 -25.82
C LEU A 153 -14.12 39.76 -26.15
N LEU A 154 -15.22 39.63 -25.39
CA LEU A 154 -16.41 40.46 -25.55
C LEU A 154 -16.11 41.94 -25.25
N GLN A 155 -15.37 42.23 -24.19
CA GLN A 155 -15.04 43.61 -23.80
C GLN A 155 -14.12 44.31 -24.81
N ARG A 156 -13.27 43.56 -25.53
CA ARG A 156 -12.32 44.10 -26.50
C ARG A 156 -12.91 44.26 -27.91
N GLN A 157 -14.22 44.11 -28.10
CA GLN A 157 -14.85 44.29 -29.41
C GLN A 157 -14.72 45.73 -29.91
N ALA A 158 -13.90 45.93 -30.94
CA ALA A 158 -13.74 47.21 -31.62
C ALA A 158 -14.98 47.53 -32.47
N ARG A 159 -15.30 48.81 -32.65
CA ARG A 159 -16.41 49.22 -33.53
C ARG A 159 -16.13 48.84 -35.00
N PRO A 160 -17.16 48.42 -35.77
CA PRO A 160 -17.04 48.20 -37.21
C PRO A 160 -16.48 49.45 -37.91
N LYS A 161 -15.57 49.26 -38.86
CA LYS A 161 -15.09 50.33 -39.75
C LYS A 161 -15.78 50.16 -41.10
N PHE A 162 -16.64 51.12 -41.44
CA PHE A 162 -17.35 51.12 -42.72
C PHE A 162 -16.44 51.47 -43.88
N SER A 163 -16.79 50.99 -45.08
CA SER A 163 -16.03 51.29 -46.29
C SER A 163 -16.11 52.76 -46.66
N ARG A 164 -15.09 53.21 -47.40
CA ARG A 164 -15.05 54.57 -47.95
C ARG A 164 -16.20 54.82 -48.93
N GLU A 165 -16.70 53.78 -49.58
CA GLU A 165 -17.84 53.82 -50.49
C GLU A 165 -19.14 54.12 -49.73
N LEU A 166 -19.42 53.42 -48.63
CA LEU A 166 -20.57 53.71 -47.77
C LEU A 166 -20.54 55.16 -47.25
N LEU A 167 -19.36 55.61 -46.79
CA LEU A 167 -19.17 56.99 -46.30
C LEU A 167 -19.34 58.06 -47.39
N ASN A 168 -19.02 57.72 -48.65
CA ASN A 168 -19.23 58.61 -49.78
C ASN A 168 -20.72 58.66 -50.17
N LEU A 169 -21.39 57.50 -50.23
CA LEU A 169 -22.83 57.42 -50.51
C LEU A 169 -23.66 58.15 -49.45
N ARG A 170 -23.27 58.08 -48.17
CA ARG A 170 -23.91 58.87 -47.09
C ARG A 170 -23.78 60.38 -47.30
N ARG A 171 -22.61 60.85 -47.76
CA ARG A 171 -22.39 62.27 -48.10
C ARG A 171 -23.22 62.71 -49.31
N ILE A 172 -23.33 61.86 -50.33
CA ILE A 172 -24.17 62.11 -51.51
C ILE A 172 -25.65 62.16 -51.10
N GLN A 173 -26.11 61.22 -50.27
CA GLN A 173 -27.45 61.21 -49.70
C GLN A 173 -27.77 62.53 -48.98
N GLU A 174 -26.86 62.99 -48.12
CA GLU A 174 -27.04 64.22 -47.34
C GLU A 174 -27.08 65.46 -48.27
N HIS A 175 -26.26 65.47 -49.32
CA HIS A 175 -26.25 66.55 -50.31
C HIS A 175 -27.56 66.62 -51.10
N LEU A 176 -28.06 65.48 -51.59
CA LEU A 176 -29.34 65.39 -52.31
C LEU A 176 -30.52 65.80 -51.41
N ALA A 177 -30.49 65.42 -50.14
CA ALA A 177 -31.49 65.85 -49.16
C ALA A 177 -31.47 67.37 -48.94
N ARG A 178 -30.28 68.00 -48.86
CA ARG A 178 -30.14 69.47 -48.76
C ARG A 178 -30.62 70.19 -50.02
N GLN A 179 -30.48 69.56 -51.19
CA GLN A 179 -31.01 70.05 -52.47
C GLN A 179 -32.53 69.85 -52.62
N LYS A 180 -33.20 69.24 -51.62
CA LYS A 180 -34.63 68.88 -51.63
C LYS A 180 -35.02 67.86 -52.69
N ASP A 181 -34.05 67.14 -53.25
CA ASP A 181 -34.30 66.07 -54.21
C ASP A 181 -34.53 64.75 -53.45
N TYR A 182 -35.73 64.64 -52.88
CA TYR A 182 -36.06 63.56 -51.94
C TYR A 182 -36.17 62.18 -52.60
N THR A 183 -36.52 62.12 -53.89
CA THR A 183 -36.67 60.87 -54.64
C THR A 183 -35.32 60.20 -54.86
N GLU A 184 -34.32 60.96 -55.33
CA GLU A 184 -32.96 60.47 -55.49
C GLU A 184 -32.27 60.24 -54.13
N ALA A 185 -32.49 61.11 -53.13
CA ALA A 185 -31.98 60.88 -51.78
C ALA A 185 -32.52 59.56 -51.18
N HIS A 186 -33.79 59.21 -51.41
CA HIS A 186 -34.36 57.95 -50.94
C HIS A 186 -33.76 56.72 -51.64
N LYS A 187 -33.50 56.80 -52.95
CA LYS A 187 -32.81 55.73 -53.69
C LYS A 187 -31.38 55.51 -53.17
N ILE A 188 -30.65 56.58 -52.89
CA ILE A 188 -29.30 56.49 -52.31
C ILE A 188 -29.37 55.94 -50.88
N LYS A 189 -30.36 56.35 -50.07
CA LYS A 189 -30.58 55.78 -48.73
C LYS A 189 -30.74 54.26 -48.77
N LEU A 190 -31.61 53.72 -49.63
CA LEU A 190 -31.81 52.27 -49.75
C LEU A 190 -30.51 51.53 -50.11
N LYS A 191 -29.68 52.11 -50.98
CA LYS A 191 -28.35 51.56 -51.31
C LYS A 191 -27.39 51.62 -50.12
N CYS A 192 -27.36 52.73 -49.38
CA CYS A 192 -26.57 52.86 -48.15
C CYS A 192 -26.99 51.82 -47.11
N ASP A 193 -28.29 51.68 -46.83
CA ASP A 193 -28.80 50.77 -45.81
C ASP A 193 -28.49 49.31 -46.18
N ALA A 194 -28.62 48.93 -47.46
CA ALA A 194 -28.25 47.61 -47.95
C ALA A 194 -26.74 47.33 -47.83
N LEU A 195 -25.89 48.30 -48.22
CA LEU A 195 -24.44 48.16 -48.12
C LEU A 195 -23.96 48.14 -46.66
N GLU A 196 -24.57 48.96 -45.80
CA GLU A 196 -24.30 48.98 -44.35
C GLU A 196 -24.65 47.64 -43.71
N ALA A 197 -25.83 47.10 -44.01
CA ALA A 197 -26.25 45.79 -43.52
C ALA A 197 -25.27 44.69 -43.94
N TRP A 198 -24.85 44.68 -45.20
CA TRP A 198 -23.90 43.70 -45.72
C TRP A 198 -22.49 43.84 -45.08
N GLU A 199 -21.99 45.07 -44.92
CA GLU A 199 -20.69 45.30 -44.27
C GLU A 199 -20.71 44.92 -42.79
N LEU A 200 -21.82 45.20 -42.08
CA LEU A 200 -22.02 44.79 -40.70
C LEU A 200 -22.07 43.27 -40.56
N GLU A 201 -22.83 42.58 -41.40
CA GLU A 201 -22.93 41.11 -41.38
C GLU A 201 -21.58 40.47 -41.68
N LYS A 202 -20.86 40.94 -42.71
CA LYS A 202 -19.52 40.44 -43.04
C LYS A 202 -18.53 40.67 -41.90
N TRP A 203 -18.57 41.84 -41.26
CA TRP A 203 -17.73 42.16 -40.12
C TRP A 203 -18.07 41.27 -38.90
N GLN A 204 -19.36 41.07 -38.60
CA GLN A 204 -19.83 40.19 -37.52
C GLN A 204 -19.40 38.75 -37.77
N ASN A 205 -19.60 38.22 -38.97
CA ASN A 205 -19.19 36.86 -39.35
C ASN A 205 -17.68 36.66 -39.22
N GLY A 206 -16.87 37.60 -39.72
CA GLY A 206 -15.42 37.56 -39.59
C GLY A 206 -14.97 37.60 -38.12
N LYS A 207 -15.61 38.44 -37.30
CA LYS A 207 -15.31 38.53 -35.86
C LYS A 207 -15.72 37.28 -35.10
N GLN A 208 -16.88 36.71 -35.40
CA GLN A 208 -17.35 35.47 -34.80
C GLN A 208 -16.41 34.31 -35.13
N GLN A 209 -15.94 34.23 -36.38
CA GLN A 209 -14.97 33.22 -36.79
C GLN A 209 -13.62 33.40 -36.08
N GLU A 210 -13.14 34.63 -35.95
CA GLU A 210 -11.92 34.94 -35.20
C GLU A 210 -12.05 34.56 -33.71
N MET A 211 -13.20 34.87 -33.09
CA MET A 211 -13.51 34.48 -31.71
C MET A 211 -13.50 32.96 -31.56
N PHE A 212 -14.17 32.24 -32.45
CA PHE A 212 -14.25 30.78 -32.43
C PHE A 212 -12.86 30.14 -32.57
N GLN A 213 -12.02 30.63 -33.48
CA GLN A 213 -10.65 30.12 -33.63
C GLN A 213 -9.80 30.36 -32.38
N ARG A 214 -9.91 31.53 -31.74
CA ARG A 214 -9.20 31.85 -30.51
C ARG A 214 -9.67 30.96 -29.36
N GLU A 215 -10.97 30.76 -29.21
CA GLU A 215 -11.54 29.88 -28.20
C GLU A 215 -11.17 28.42 -28.43
N ALA A 216 -11.17 27.95 -29.68
CA ALA A 216 -10.74 26.59 -30.02
C ALA A 216 -9.27 26.35 -29.65
N LYS A 217 -8.37 27.32 -29.93
CA LYS A 217 -6.95 27.25 -29.52
C LYS A 217 -6.81 27.21 -27.99
N PHE A 218 -7.56 28.04 -27.28
CA PHE A 218 -7.56 28.06 -25.82
C PHE A 218 -8.02 26.71 -25.23
N LYS A 219 -9.17 26.20 -25.70
CA LYS A 219 -9.70 24.89 -25.29
C LYS A 219 -8.72 23.76 -25.60
N HIS A 220 -8.07 23.80 -26.76
CA HIS A 220 -7.06 22.81 -27.11
C HIS A 220 -5.87 22.82 -26.15
N GLN A 221 -5.35 24.00 -25.80
CA GLN A 221 -4.28 24.13 -24.80
C GLN A 221 -4.72 23.55 -23.44
N LYS A 222 -5.92 23.89 -22.97
CA LYS A 222 -6.46 23.36 -21.70
C LYS A 222 -6.68 21.86 -21.72
N GLN A 223 -7.08 21.31 -22.86
CA GLN A 223 -7.20 19.87 -23.04
C GLN A 223 -5.83 19.18 -22.96
N GLN A 224 -4.79 19.74 -23.57
CA GLN A 224 -3.43 19.19 -23.49
C GLN A 224 -2.91 19.19 -22.04
N GLU A 225 -3.14 20.27 -21.30
CA GLU A 225 -2.78 20.37 -19.88
C GLU A 225 -3.47 19.28 -19.04
N LEU A 226 -4.75 19.03 -19.29
CA LEU A 226 -5.53 17.99 -18.62
C LEU A 226 -5.03 16.57 -18.98
N VAL A 227 -4.74 16.31 -20.25
CA VAL A 227 -4.16 15.02 -20.69
C VAL A 227 -2.78 14.79 -20.05
N ALA A 228 -1.95 15.83 -19.93
CA ALA A 228 -0.66 15.74 -19.25
C ALA A 228 -0.81 15.42 -17.76
N LEU A 229 -1.81 15.99 -17.08
CA LEU A 229 -2.14 15.63 -15.70
C LEU A 229 -2.61 14.17 -15.61
N GLN A 230 -3.53 13.74 -16.46
CA GLN A 230 -4.04 12.36 -16.48
C GLN A 230 -2.92 11.34 -16.70
N LYS A 231 -1.98 11.62 -17.60
CA LYS A 231 -0.80 10.77 -17.79
C LYS A 231 0.05 10.67 -16.52
N ARG A 232 0.30 11.77 -15.83
CA ARG A 232 1.03 11.76 -14.54
C ARG A 232 0.31 10.94 -13.47
N VAL A 233 -1.02 11.10 -13.36
CA VAL A 233 -1.85 10.31 -12.45
C VAL A 233 -1.74 8.82 -12.77
N GLN A 234 -1.82 8.46 -14.05
CA GLN A 234 -1.72 7.08 -14.50
C GLN A 234 -0.34 6.47 -14.23
N THR A 235 0.74 7.19 -14.51
CA THR A 235 2.10 6.74 -14.17
C THR A 235 2.27 6.56 -12.66
N GLY A 236 1.75 7.49 -11.84
CA GLY A 236 1.79 7.34 -10.38
C GLY A 236 0.96 6.15 -9.88
N ARG A 237 -0.15 5.82 -10.55
CA ARG A 237 -0.97 4.63 -10.25
C ARG A 237 -0.21 3.34 -10.53
N GLU A 238 0.50 3.28 -11.65
CA GLU A 238 1.36 2.15 -12.02
C GLU A 238 2.50 1.97 -11.03
N GLU A 239 3.11 3.08 -10.59
CA GLU A 239 4.16 3.06 -9.56
C GLU A 239 3.64 2.52 -8.22
N GLN A 240 2.45 2.94 -7.77
CA GLN A 240 1.86 2.40 -6.54
C GLN A 240 1.57 0.90 -6.65
N LYS A 241 1.09 0.42 -7.80
CA LYS A 241 0.88 -1.02 -8.05
C LYS A 241 2.18 -1.79 -7.99
N LYS A 242 3.24 -1.26 -8.62
CA LYS A 242 4.58 -1.86 -8.58
C LYS A 242 5.14 -1.91 -7.16
N GLN A 243 4.99 -0.83 -6.40
CA GLN A 243 5.42 -0.78 -5.01
C GLN A 243 4.64 -1.77 -4.14
N ARG A 244 3.32 -1.93 -4.34
CA ARG A 244 2.52 -2.96 -3.67
C ARG A 244 3.05 -4.35 -3.98
N GLN A 245 3.35 -4.64 -5.25
CA GLN A 245 3.90 -5.93 -5.64
C GLN A 245 5.25 -6.21 -4.96
N MET A 246 6.18 -5.25 -4.98
CA MET A 246 7.48 -5.40 -4.35
C MET A 246 7.37 -5.62 -2.83
N ASP A 247 6.49 -4.90 -2.15
CA ASP A 247 6.30 -5.06 -0.71
C ASP A 247 5.56 -6.36 -0.35
N LEU A 248 4.68 -6.84 -1.23
CA LEU A 248 4.06 -8.17 -1.12
C LEU A 248 5.10 -9.27 -1.26
N GLU A 249 5.98 -9.19 -2.26
CA GLU A 249 7.07 -10.16 -2.45
C GLU A 249 7.98 -10.21 -1.22
N ARG A 250 8.32 -9.05 -0.63
CA ARG A 250 9.08 -8.98 0.63
C ARG A 250 8.34 -9.60 1.81
N LEU A 251 7.02 -9.42 1.90
CA LEU A 251 6.20 -10.05 2.94
C LEU A 251 6.23 -11.57 2.82
N LEU A 252 5.98 -12.09 1.61
CA LEU A 252 6.00 -13.53 1.33
C LEU A 252 7.39 -14.13 1.55
N GLN A 253 8.45 -13.43 1.17
CA GLN A 253 9.82 -13.89 1.40
C GLN A 253 10.14 -14.00 2.89
N ARG A 254 9.70 -13.04 3.72
CA ARG A 254 9.86 -13.12 5.18
C ARG A 254 9.13 -14.33 5.75
N TYR A 255 7.90 -14.59 5.31
CA TYR A 255 7.17 -15.79 5.71
C TYR A 255 7.89 -17.07 5.29
N GLN A 256 8.36 -17.15 4.05
CA GLN A 256 9.08 -18.33 3.56
C GLN A 256 10.36 -18.58 4.37
N ASN A 257 11.09 -17.53 4.76
CA ASN A 257 12.28 -17.64 5.59
C ASN A 257 11.95 -18.18 6.98
N VAL A 258 10.93 -17.62 7.64
CA VAL A 258 10.47 -18.06 8.97
C VAL A 258 10.00 -19.51 8.92
N LYS A 259 9.23 -19.88 7.90
CA LYS A 259 8.76 -21.25 7.69
C LYS A 259 9.94 -22.22 7.51
N SER A 260 10.90 -21.87 6.66
CA SER A 260 12.08 -22.71 6.38
C SER A 260 12.95 -22.88 7.64
N GLU A 261 13.11 -21.81 8.42
CA GLU A 261 13.83 -21.85 9.70
C GLU A 261 13.10 -22.75 10.72
N LEU A 262 11.78 -22.63 10.85
CA LEU A 262 11.00 -23.49 11.73
C LEU A 262 11.12 -24.96 11.32
N GLU A 263 11.00 -25.26 10.03
CA GLU A 263 11.15 -26.62 9.51
C GLU A 263 12.55 -27.19 9.79
N ALA A 264 13.60 -26.38 9.64
CA ALA A 264 14.96 -26.77 9.98
C ALA A 264 15.12 -27.04 11.50
N GLN A 265 14.55 -26.18 12.35
CA GLN A 265 14.56 -26.34 13.81
C GLN A 265 13.85 -27.64 14.23
N GLN A 266 12.67 -27.92 13.67
CA GLN A 266 11.89 -29.13 13.94
C GLN A 266 12.61 -30.40 13.46
N ASN A 267 13.26 -30.34 12.30
CA ASN A 267 14.07 -31.45 11.80
C ASN A 267 15.29 -31.74 12.69
N LEU A 268 16.00 -30.70 13.13
CA LEU A 268 17.11 -30.85 14.07
C LEU A 268 16.65 -31.44 15.40
N GLU A 269 15.49 -31.02 15.90
CA GLU A 269 14.91 -31.58 17.12
C GLU A 269 14.57 -33.07 16.96
N ARG A 270 13.98 -33.46 15.83
CA ARG A 270 13.72 -34.88 15.52
C ARG A 270 15.01 -35.71 15.52
N ILE A 271 16.05 -35.25 14.82
CA ILE A 271 17.34 -35.94 14.75
C ILE A 271 17.97 -36.06 16.15
N ARG A 272 17.88 -35.00 16.98
CA ARG A 272 18.37 -35.05 18.37
C ARG A 272 17.59 -36.05 19.21
N ALA A 273 16.27 -36.09 19.07
CA ALA A 273 15.43 -37.03 19.81
C ALA A 273 15.70 -38.48 19.41
N GLU A 274 15.87 -38.76 18.12
CA GLU A 274 16.27 -40.07 17.61
C GLU A 274 17.66 -40.47 18.12
N ARG A 275 18.64 -39.56 18.11
CA ARG A 275 19.97 -39.81 18.69
C ARG A 275 19.91 -40.12 20.19
N MET A 276 19.11 -39.38 20.96
CA MET A 276 18.94 -39.63 22.39
C MET A 276 18.23 -40.97 22.67
N ALA A 277 17.26 -41.35 21.83
CA ALA A 277 16.62 -42.66 21.91
C ALA A 277 17.62 -43.80 21.62
N SER A 278 18.45 -43.65 20.59
CA SER A 278 19.44 -44.66 20.18
C SER A 278 20.65 -44.76 21.11
N SER A 279 21.07 -43.68 21.79
CA SER A 279 22.28 -43.69 22.62
C SER A 279 22.07 -44.27 24.03
N GLY A 280 20.84 -44.64 24.41
CA GLY A 280 20.54 -45.14 25.76
C GLY A 280 20.82 -44.14 26.90
N GLN A 281 21.26 -42.91 26.59
CA GLN A 281 21.53 -41.84 27.57
C GLN A 281 20.26 -41.32 28.26
N TRP A 282 19.10 -41.87 27.89
CA TRP A 282 17.80 -41.59 28.48
C TRP A 282 17.76 -41.75 30.01
N ASN A 283 18.48 -42.72 30.57
CA ASN A 283 18.49 -42.95 32.02
C ASN A 283 19.34 -41.93 32.82
N SER A 284 20.25 -41.18 32.18
CA SER A 284 21.17 -40.27 32.87
C SER A 284 20.61 -38.86 33.08
N THR A 285 19.70 -38.42 32.21
CA THR A 285 19.20 -37.03 32.23
C THR A 285 18.13 -36.81 33.31
N ILE A 286 17.37 -37.86 33.66
CA ILE A 286 16.38 -37.83 34.73
C ILE A 286 17.07 -37.80 36.11
N GLN A 287 18.19 -38.52 36.29
CA GLN A 287 18.97 -38.48 37.54
C GLN A 287 19.54 -37.09 37.86
N LYS A 288 19.80 -36.23 36.87
CA LYS A 288 20.34 -34.88 37.09
C LYS A 288 19.26 -33.83 37.38
N SER A 289 18.01 -34.06 36.99
CA SER A 289 16.91 -33.11 37.24
C SER A 289 16.23 -33.33 38.61
N GLY A 290 16.44 -34.49 39.25
CA GLY A 290 16.02 -34.75 40.64
C GLY A 290 17.03 -34.37 41.72
N THR A 291 18.28 -34.01 41.36
CA THR A 291 19.36 -33.73 42.33
C THR A 291 19.62 -32.22 42.54
N ILE A 292 18.62 -31.37 42.27
CA ILE A 292 18.68 -29.93 42.62
C ILE A 292 17.46 -29.58 43.48
N VAL A 293 17.38 -30.16 44.67
CA VAL A 293 16.93 -29.51 45.92
C VAL A 293 17.44 -30.38 47.07
N ALA A 294 18.54 -29.97 47.70
CA ALA A 294 18.88 -30.27 49.08
C ALA A 294 19.44 -28.97 49.68
#